data_AF-A0A843RMB7-F1
#
_entry.id   AF-A0A843RMB7-F1
#
_cell.length_a   1.000
_cell.length_b   1.000
_cell.length_c   1.000
_cell.angle_alpha   90.00
_cell.angle_beta   90.00
_cell.angle_gamma   90.00
#
_symmetry.space_group_name_H-M   'P 1'
#
loop_
_entity.id
_entity.type
_entity.pdbx_description
1 polymer ?
#
loop_
_entity_poly.entity_id
_entity_poly.type
_entity_poly.pdbx_seq_one_letter_code
_entity_poly.pdbx_strand_id
1 'polypeptide(L)' 'MPADERIASLRTKHAAIENAIDDEEHRPHPDDLRIVELKREKLRIKDQIAGHMDQA' A
#
# COMPACT_ATOMS: atom_id res chain seq x y z
N MET A 1 0.84 -14.82 -18.60
CA MET A 1 1.90 -14.48 -17.62
C MET A 1 1.22 -14.18 -16.28
N PRO A 2 1.21 -15.13 -15.33
CA PRO A 2 0.48 -14.97 -14.05
C PRO A 2 1.20 -14.05 -13.04
N ALA A 3 2.48 -13.73 -13.24
CA ALA A 3 3.23 -12.82 -12.37
C ALA A 3 2.74 -11.37 -12.47
N ASP A 4 2.34 -10.92 -13.66
CA ASP A 4 1.83 -9.57 -13.91
C ASP A 4 0.54 -9.26 -13.15
N GLU A 5 -0.38 -10.23 -13.07
CA GLU A 5 -1.68 -10.05 -12.43
C GLU A 5 -1.56 -9.90 -10.90
N ARG A 6 -0.61 -10.63 -10.30
CA ARG A 6 -0.27 -10.48 -8.87
C ARG A 6 0.31 -9.10 -8.58
N ILE A 7 1.25 -8.62 -9.41
CA ILE A 7 1.85 -7.30 -9.26
C ILE A 7 0.80 -6.21 -9.46
N ALA A 8 -0.08 -6.33 -10.46
CA ALA A 8 -1.16 -5.38 -10.72
C ALA A 8 -2.14 -5.29 -9.53
N SER A 9 -2.49 -6.42 -8.92
CA SER A 9 -3.34 -6.47 -7.73
C SER A 9 -2.67 -5.81 -6.51
N LEU A 10 -1.38 -6.08 -6.30
CA LEU A 10 -0.60 -5.46 -5.22
C LEU A 10 -0.45 -3.95 -5.42
N ARG A 11 -0.20 -3.49 -6.65
CA ARG A 11 -0.14 -2.05 -7.00
C ARG A 11 -1.48 -1.36 -6.76
N THR A 12 -2.59 -2.02 -7.10
CA THR A 12 -3.94 -1.50 -6.85
C THR A 12 -4.21 -1.34 -5.36
N LYS A 13 -3.89 -2.36 -4.55
CA LYS A 13 -3.97 -2.25 -3.09
C LYS A 13 -3.07 -1.16 -2.53
N HIS A 14 -1.84 -1.05 -3.02
CA HIS A 14 -0.91 0.01 -2.60
C HIS A 14 -1.51 1.40 -2.87
N ALA A 15 -2.03 1.63 -4.07
CA ALA A 15 -2.67 2.90 -4.43
C ALA A 15 -3.90 3.22 -3.56
N ALA A 16 -4.72 2.21 -3.24
CA ALA A 16 -5.86 2.38 -2.35
C ALA A 16 -5.45 2.79 -0.92
N ILE A 17 -4.36 2.18 -0.39
CA ILE A 17 -3.82 2.54 0.94
C ILE A 17 -3.21 3.94 0.92
N GLU A 18 -2.51 4.32 -0.15
CA GLU A 18 -1.99 5.70 -0.27
C GLU A 18 -3.11 6.73 -0.30
N ASN A 19 -4.18 6.50 -1.07
CA ASN A 19 -5.34 7.38 -1.07
C ASN A 19 -6.01 7.45 0.29
N ALA A 20 -6.11 6.32 1.02
CA ALA A 20 -6.67 6.32 2.36
C ALA A 20 -5.81 7.12 3.35
N ILE A 21 -4.48 7.06 3.23
CA ILE A 21 -3.56 7.88 4.04
C ILE A 21 -3.75 9.36 3.70
N ASP A 22 -3.80 9.69 2.40
CA ASP A 22 -3.95 11.06 1.93
C ASP A 22 -5.28 11.66 2.41
N ASP A 23 -6.40 10.95 2.27
CA ASP A 23 -7.72 11.38 2.78
C ASP A 23 -7.70 11.62 4.30
N GLU A 24 -7.03 10.75 5.05
CA GLU A 24 -6.94 10.87 6.51
C GLU A 24 -6.00 12.01 6.94
N GLU A 25 -4.87 12.24 6.25
CA GLU A 25 -3.95 13.36 6.53
C GLU A 25 -4.57 14.71 6.11
N HIS A 26 -5.47 14.73 5.13
CA HIS A 26 -6.17 15.93 4.66
C HIS A 26 -7.39 16.28 5.53
N ARG A 27 -7.83 15.39 6.42
CA ARG A 27 -8.90 15.69 7.37
C ARG A 27 -8.45 16.66 8.45
N PRO A 28 -9.33 17.56 8.91
CA PRO A 28 -9.02 18.50 9.99
C PRO A 28 -8.75 17.81 11.33
N HIS A 29 -9.19 16.56 11.50
CA HIS A 29 -8.81 15.67 12.60
C HIS A 29 -8.22 14.38 12.02
N PRO A 30 -6.90 14.34 11.75
CA PRO A 30 -6.25 13.14 11.30
C PRO A 30 -6.21 12.11 12.43
N ASP A 31 -6.60 10.88 12.13
CA ASP A 31 -6.46 9.76 13.06
C ASP A 31 -5.02 9.20 12.91
N ASP A 32 -4.09 9.71 13.72
CA ASP A 32 -2.68 9.30 13.68
C ASP A 32 -2.50 7.78 13.77
N LEU A 33 -3.32 7.12 14.58
CA LEU A 33 -3.28 5.66 14.74
C LEU A 33 -3.61 4.95 13.43
N ARG A 34 -4.62 5.44 12.70
CA ARG A 34 -5.03 4.93 11.39
C ARG A 34 -3.97 5.18 10.34
N ILE A 35 -3.38 6.38 10.33
CA ILE A 35 -2.29 6.74 9.41
C ILE A 35 -1.06 5.86 9.65
N VAL A 36 -0.71 5.56 10.91
CA VAL A 36 0.40 4.66 11.25
C VAL A 36 0.12 3.23 10.79
N GLU A 37 -1.09 2.72 11.00
CA GLU A 37 -1.51 1.38 10.53
C GLU A 37 -1.44 1.29 8.99
N LEU A 38 -1.97 2.30 8.29
CA LEU A 38 -1.96 2.37 6.84
C LEU A 38 -0.53 2.50 6.28
N LYS A 39 0.32 3.34 6.89
CA LYS A 39 1.75 3.48 6.51
C LYS A 39 2.51 2.15 6.69
N ARG A 40 2.22 1.40 7.75
CA ARG A 40 2.78 0.04 7.96
C ARG A 40 2.30 -0.95 6.90
N GLU A 41 1.02 -0.92 6.57
CA GLU A 41 0.47 -1.83 5.56
C GLU A 41 1.00 -1.51 4.16
N LYS A 42 1.10 -0.22 3.82
CA LYS A 42 1.79 0.26 2.61
C LYS A 42 3.22 -0.28 2.55
N LEU A 43 3.97 -0.22 3.65
CA LEU A 43 5.34 -0.73 3.71
C LEU A 43 5.39 -2.25 3.43
N ARG A 44 4.48 -3.02 4.05
CA ARG A 44 4.36 -4.47 3.80
C ARG A 44 4.05 -4.78 2.35
N ILE A 45 3.09 -4.08 1.73
CA ILE A 45 2.74 -4.32 0.32
C ILE A 45 3.91 -3.95 -0.60
N LYS A 46 4.62 -2.85 -0.31
CA LYS A 46 5.81 -2.46 -1.05
C LYS A 46 6.90 -3.53 -0.95
N ASP A 47 7.12 -4.08 0.24
CA ASP A 47 8.07 -5.16 0.49
C ASP A 47 7.66 -6.47 -0.23
N GLN A 48 6.36 -6.80 -0.23
CA GLN A 48 5.84 -7.93 -1.00
C GLN A 48 6.02 -7.74 -2.51
N ILE A 49 5.84 -6.54 -3.04
CA ILE A 49 6.09 -6.23 -4.46
C ILE A 49 7.58 -6.37 -4.77
N ALA A 50 8.45 -5.83 -3.91
CA ALA A 50 9.89 -5.89 -4.08
C ALA A 50 10.42 -7.34 -4.00
N GLY A 51 9.99 -8.10 -2.99
CA GLY A 51 10.35 -9.51 -2.84
C GLY A 51 9.82 -10.39 -3.97
N HIS A 52 8.67 -10.06 -4.56
CA HIS A 52 8.14 -10.78 -5.72
C HIS A 52 8.86 -10.42 -7.03
N MET A 53 9.56 -9.28 -7.08
CA MET A 53 10.38 -8.85 -8.22
C MET A 53 11.78 -9.49 -8.21
N ASP A 54 12.28 -9.89 -7.03
CA ASP A 54 13.57 -10.57 -6.85
C ASP A 54 13.53 -12.08 -7.20
N GLN A 55 12.33 -12.69 -7.21
CA GLN A 55 12.15 -14.12 -7.51
C GLN A 55 11.83 -14.44 -8.99
N ALA A 56 11.98 -13.48 -9.90
CA ALA A 56 11.65 -13.64 -11.33
C ALA A 56 12.90 -13.71 -12.22
#